data_AF-A0A8T4YFA7-F1
#
_entry.id   AF-A0A8T4YFA7-F1
#
_cell.length_a   1.000
_cell.length_b   1.000
_cell.length_c   1.000
_cell.angle_alpha   90.00
_cell.angle_beta   90.00
_cell.angle_gamma   90.00
#
_symmetry.space_group_name_H-M   'P 1'
#
loop_
_entity.id
_entity.type
_entity.pdbx_description
1 polymer ?
#
loop_
_entity_poly.entity_id
_entity_poly.type
_entity_poly.pdbx_seq_one_letter_code
_entity_poly.pdbx_strand_id
1 'polypeptide(L)'
;MGLLDIFKKKKKGEEKTGAKTQEASAQTTSLEQFCGDDKETYEALVETMFLDPRKIGVSMKEAAENAKNYEKGKDLTRAKVWYRIAGGLAIYEGNVEKVVEYFSKCEKLSPESSYPILKNPEKAVAKAQEYYKQFLQS
;
A
#
# COMPACT_ATOMS: atom_id res chain seq x y z
N MET A 1 -23.80 -17.17 -50.46
CA MET A 1 -22.65 -16.84 -49.58
C MET A 1 -22.85 -17.55 -48.26
N GLY A 2 -21.82 -18.22 -47.73
CA GLY A 2 -21.88 -18.87 -46.42
C GLY A 2 -20.91 -20.05 -46.30
N LEU A 3 -19.61 -19.77 -46.32
CA LEU A 3 -18.54 -20.72 -46.03
C LEU A 3 -18.53 -21.01 -44.52
N LEU A 4 -19.24 -22.05 -44.07
CA LEU A 4 -19.39 -22.36 -42.64
C LEU A 4 -18.84 -23.71 -42.17
N ASP A 5 -18.22 -24.56 -42.99
CA ASP A 5 -17.90 -25.92 -42.50
C ASP A 5 -16.61 -26.54 -43.03
N ILE A 6 -15.50 -25.79 -42.96
CA ILE A 6 -14.17 -26.36 -43.16
C ILE A 6 -13.22 -25.69 -42.19
N PHE A 7 -13.09 -26.21 -40.96
CA PHE A 7 -11.81 -26.26 -40.23
C PHE A 7 -11.96 -27.09 -38.95
N LYS A 8 -12.30 -28.37 -39.12
CA LYS A 8 -11.90 -29.40 -38.15
C LYS A 8 -10.48 -29.87 -38.51
N LYS A 9 -9.59 -29.79 -37.51
CA LYS A 9 -8.40 -30.64 -37.28
C LYS A 9 -7.04 -30.11 -37.80
N LYS A 10 -6.32 -29.42 -36.91
CA LYS A 10 -4.87 -29.59 -36.73
C LYS A 10 -4.45 -29.34 -35.27
N LYS A 11 -3.75 -30.32 -34.69
CA LYS A 11 -3.11 -30.31 -33.37
C LYS A 11 -1.94 -29.31 -33.32
N LYS A 12 -1.69 -28.76 -32.13
CA LYS A 12 -0.43 -28.73 -31.34
C LYS A 12 0.06 -27.32 -30.93
N GLY A 13 0.32 -27.15 -29.62
CA GLY A 13 0.89 -25.98 -28.94
C GLY A 13 -0.07 -25.49 -27.84
N GLU A 14 0.15 -25.87 -26.57
CA GLU A 14 0.64 -24.98 -25.50
C GLU A 14 -0.28 -23.75 -25.33
N GLU A 15 -1.07 -23.62 -24.28
CA GLU A 15 -0.59 -23.29 -22.94
C GLU A 15 -1.53 -23.79 -21.83
N LYS A 16 -0.91 -24.30 -20.77
CA LYS A 16 -1.52 -24.58 -19.47
C LYS A 16 -1.71 -23.25 -18.73
N THR A 17 -2.85 -23.08 -18.07
CA THR A 17 -3.00 -22.64 -16.66
C THR A 17 -4.49 -22.35 -16.46
N GLY A 18 -5.28 -23.23 -15.85
CA GLY A 18 -5.00 -23.85 -14.57
C GLY A 18 -4.94 -22.75 -13.53
N ALA A 19 -6.09 -22.15 -13.23
CA ALA A 19 -6.29 -21.24 -12.12
C ALA A 19 -5.91 -21.98 -10.82
N LYS A 20 -4.61 -21.92 -10.50
CA LYS A 20 -4.10 -22.17 -9.18
C LYS A 20 -4.60 -20.99 -8.35
N THR A 21 -5.72 -21.21 -7.67
CA THR A 21 -5.88 -20.71 -6.30
C THR A 21 -4.58 -21.07 -5.60
N GLN A 22 -3.65 -20.12 -5.57
CA GLN A 22 -2.47 -20.23 -4.72
C GLN A 22 -3.03 -20.21 -3.31
N GLU A 23 -3.13 -21.41 -2.75
CA GLU A 23 -2.94 -21.64 -1.33
C GLU A 23 -1.79 -20.74 -0.90
N ALA A 24 -2.14 -19.64 -0.23
CA ALA A 24 -1.21 -18.84 0.54
C ALA A 24 -0.74 -19.74 1.68
N SER A 25 0.21 -20.62 1.36
CA SER A 25 0.92 -21.44 2.32
C SER A 25 1.61 -20.49 3.28
N ALA A 26 1.02 -20.36 4.47
CA ALA A 26 1.56 -19.97 5.76
C ALA A 26 3.09 -19.74 5.80
N GLN A 27 3.55 -18.68 5.15
CA GLN A 27 4.82 -18.04 5.44
C GLN A 27 4.42 -16.73 6.06
N THR A 28 4.27 -16.73 7.39
CA THR A 28 4.05 -15.52 8.17
C THR A 28 5.08 -14.49 7.70
N THR A 29 4.60 -13.42 7.07
CA THR A 29 5.49 -12.35 6.59
C THR A 29 6.25 -11.78 7.81
N SER A 30 7.48 -11.29 7.63
CA SER A 30 8.28 -10.77 8.75
C SER A 30 7.55 -9.70 9.58
N LEU A 31 6.63 -8.97 8.95
CA LEU A 31 5.71 -8.02 9.62
C LEU A 31 4.62 -8.70 10.46
N GLU A 32 4.09 -9.83 10.01
CA GLU A 32 3.04 -10.59 10.70
C GLU A 32 3.58 -11.25 11.97
N GLN A 33 4.78 -11.83 11.89
CA GLN A 33 5.51 -12.29 13.09
C GLN A 33 5.85 -11.13 14.03
N PHE A 34 6.13 -9.95 13.48
CA PHE A 34 6.48 -8.76 14.26
C PHE A 34 5.28 -8.15 15.00
N CYS A 35 4.10 -8.16 14.38
CA CYS A 35 2.86 -7.67 14.99
C CYS A 35 2.22 -8.70 15.93
N GLY A 36 2.59 -9.99 15.82
CA GLY A 36 2.09 -11.06 16.69
C GLY A 36 0.57 -11.19 16.60
N ASP A 37 -0.10 -11.12 17.75
CA ASP A 37 -1.57 -11.19 17.84
C ASP A 37 -2.28 -9.88 17.48
N ASP A 38 -1.54 -8.79 17.25
CA ASP A 38 -2.12 -7.47 17.01
C ASP A 38 -2.53 -7.27 15.55
N LYS A 39 -3.60 -7.98 15.16
CA LYS A 39 -4.14 -7.98 13.79
C LYS A 39 -4.50 -6.58 13.29
N GLU A 40 -5.05 -5.73 14.15
CA GLU A 40 -5.44 -4.36 13.78
C GLU A 40 -4.22 -3.52 13.37
N THR A 41 -3.14 -3.59 14.15
CA THR A 41 -1.89 -2.89 13.81
C THR A 41 -1.24 -3.51 12.57
N TYR A 42 -1.28 -4.83 12.43
CA TYR A 42 -0.77 -5.51 11.25
C TYR A 42 -1.49 -5.04 9.96
N GLU A 43 -2.82 -5.05 9.95
CA GLU A 43 -3.62 -4.60 8.80
C GLU A 43 -3.32 -3.13 8.46
N ALA A 44 -3.26 -2.27 9.47
CA ALA A 44 -2.90 -0.86 9.30
C ALA A 44 -1.53 -0.70 8.64
N LEU A 45 -0.52 -1.42 9.12
CA LEU A 45 0.85 -1.31 8.62
C LEU A 45 1.02 -1.92 7.23
N VAL A 46 0.40 -3.06 6.95
CA VAL A 46 0.46 -3.68 5.61
C VAL A 46 -0.07 -2.74 4.54
N GLU A 47 -1.12 -1.97 4.84
CA GLU A 47 -1.72 -1.06 3.87
C GLU A 47 -0.96 0.27 3.72
N THR A 48 -0.29 0.74 4.77
CA THR A 48 0.19 2.13 4.85
C THR A 48 1.71 2.29 4.98
N MET A 49 2.42 1.27 5.46
CA MET A 49 3.85 1.32 5.75
C MET A 49 4.69 1.04 4.51
N PHE A 50 5.82 1.75 4.38
CA PHE A 50 6.85 1.41 3.40
C PHE A 50 7.89 0.49 4.04
N LEU A 51 8.20 -0.65 3.42
CA LEU A 51 9.24 -1.55 3.94
C LEU A 51 10.62 -0.89 3.94
N ASP A 52 10.88 -0.04 2.94
CA ASP A 52 12.12 0.71 2.80
C ASP A 52 11.83 2.12 2.27
N PRO A 53 11.54 3.08 3.17
CA PRO A 53 11.21 4.45 2.80
C PRO A 53 12.40 5.21 2.20
N ARG A 54 13.65 4.72 2.33
CA ARG A 54 14.84 5.37 1.73
C ARG A 54 14.84 5.25 0.20
N LYS A 55 14.17 4.25 -0.35
CA LYS A 55 14.03 4.03 -1.81
C LYS A 55 12.98 4.91 -2.48
N ILE A 56 12.15 5.59 -1.70
CA ILE A 56 11.07 6.45 -2.21
C ILE A 56 11.65 7.70 -2.91
N GLY A 57 12.85 8.14 -2.52
CA GLY A 57 13.60 9.19 -3.23
C GLY A 57 13.03 10.61 -3.11
N VAL A 58 11.95 10.80 -2.34
CA VAL A 58 11.34 12.11 -2.05
C VAL A 58 11.17 12.30 -0.55
N SER A 59 11.16 13.56 -0.11
CA SER A 59 10.89 13.90 1.30
C SER A 59 9.40 13.92 1.62
N MET A 60 9.02 13.78 2.91
CA MET A 60 7.63 13.93 3.35
C MET A 60 7.04 15.27 2.91
N LYS A 61 7.83 16.35 3.06
CA LYS A 61 7.41 17.72 2.69
C LYS A 61 7.14 17.83 1.19
N GLU A 62 8.06 17.33 0.36
CA GLU A 62 7.93 17.33 -1.09
C GLU A 62 6.71 16.53 -1.55
N ALA A 63 6.50 15.34 -0.97
CA ALA A 63 5.32 14.53 -1.25
C ALA A 63 4.01 15.28 -0.90
N ALA A 64 3.98 15.97 0.24
CA ALA A 64 2.82 16.75 0.66
C ALA A 64 2.58 18.00 -0.23
N GLU A 65 3.64 18.65 -0.71
CA GLU A 65 3.53 19.77 -1.66
C GLU A 65 3.00 19.29 -3.02
N ASN A 66 3.53 18.17 -3.54
CA ASN A 66 3.02 17.55 -4.75
C ASN A 66 1.54 17.20 -4.61
N ALA A 67 1.13 16.59 -3.50
CA ALA A 67 -0.27 16.27 -3.23
C ALA A 67 -1.18 17.50 -3.31
N LYS A 68 -0.80 18.60 -2.66
CA LYS A 68 -1.53 19.88 -2.69
C LYS A 68 -1.59 20.48 -4.10
N ASN A 69 -0.53 20.36 -4.89
CA ASN A 69 -0.51 20.87 -6.26
C ASN A 69 -1.49 20.10 -7.17
N TYR A 70 -1.53 18.77 -7.05
CA TYR A 70 -2.52 17.96 -7.78
C TYR A 70 -3.95 18.21 -7.31
N GLU A 71 -4.16 18.40 -6.01
CA GLU A 71 -5.46 18.75 -5.44
C GLU A 71 -5.98 20.08 -6.01
N LYS A 72 -5.13 21.12 -6.07
CA LYS A 72 -5.45 22.41 -6.72
C LYS A 72 -5.73 22.24 -8.22
N GLY A 73 -5.00 21.34 -8.87
CA GLY A 73 -5.18 20.98 -10.28
C GLY A 73 -6.41 20.11 -10.55
N LYS A 74 -7.20 19.76 -9.52
CA LYS A 74 -8.36 18.84 -9.58
C LYS A 74 -8.02 17.41 -10.00
N ASP A 75 -6.74 17.03 -10.00
CA ASP A 75 -6.31 15.64 -10.20
C ASP A 75 -6.31 14.93 -8.84
N LEU A 76 -7.51 14.56 -8.39
CA LEU A 76 -7.71 13.96 -7.06
C LEU A 76 -7.05 12.59 -6.94
N THR A 77 -6.98 11.83 -8.03
CA THR A 77 -6.34 10.52 -8.07
C THR A 77 -4.84 10.64 -7.76
N ARG A 78 -4.14 11.56 -8.44
CA ARG A 78 -2.71 11.80 -8.13
C ARG A 78 -2.53 12.43 -6.76
N ALA A 79 -3.39 13.36 -6.37
CA ALA A 79 -3.33 13.98 -5.05
C ALA A 79 -3.38 12.93 -3.94
N LYS A 80 -4.29 11.96 -4.04
CA LYS A 80 -4.41 10.84 -3.09
C LYS A 80 -3.15 9.98 -3.03
N VAL A 81 -2.56 9.63 -4.19
CA VAL A 81 -1.32 8.85 -4.23
C VAL A 81 -0.19 9.61 -3.50
N TRP A 82 -0.06 10.90 -3.75
CA TRP A 82 0.96 11.73 -3.09
C TRP A 82 0.71 11.91 -1.60
N TYR A 83 -0.54 12.06 -1.15
CA TYR A 83 -0.87 12.07 0.27
C TYR A 83 -0.58 10.73 0.93
N ARG A 84 -0.82 9.59 0.26
CA ARG A 84 -0.44 8.26 0.76
C ARG A 84 1.08 8.14 0.92
N ILE A 85 1.85 8.66 -0.03
CA ILE A 85 3.32 8.69 0.06
C ILE A 85 3.76 9.55 1.24
N ALA A 86 3.21 10.76 1.38
CA ALA A 86 3.50 11.62 2.52
C ALA A 86 3.13 10.97 3.86
N GLY A 87 2.00 10.26 3.93
CA GLY A 87 1.55 9.49 5.08
C GLY A 87 2.52 8.36 5.44
N GLY A 88 2.92 7.55 4.47
CA GLY A 88 3.88 6.46 4.71
C GLY A 88 5.26 6.97 5.14
N LEU A 89 5.71 8.12 4.62
CA LEU A 89 6.95 8.78 5.07
C LEU A 89 6.79 9.35 6.49
N ALA A 90 5.62 9.88 6.84
CA ALA A 90 5.34 10.32 8.21
C ALA A 90 5.40 9.17 9.23
N ILE A 91 4.99 7.96 8.85
CA ILE A 91 5.17 6.74 9.68
C ILE A 91 6.67 6.49 9.93
N TYR A 92 7.51 6.64 8.90
CA TYR A 92 8.97 6.49 9.02
C TYR A 92 9.63 7.58 9.87
N GLU A 93 9.15 8.82 9.81
CA GLU A 93 9.64 9.90 10.66
C GLU A 93 9.08 9.82 12.10
N GLY A 94 8.13 8.93 12.37
CA GLY A 94 7.49 8.80 13.67
C GLY A 94 6.48 9.91 13.97
N ASN A 95 6.02 10.64 12.95
CA ASN A 95 5.16 11.80 13.10
C ASN A 95 3.67 11.43 13.02
N VAL A 96 3.08 11.08 14.17
CA VAL A 96 1.68 10.66 14.28
C VAL A 96 0.70 11.74 13.78
N GLU A 97 0.94 13.01 14.10
CA GLU A 97 0.07 14.11 13.66
C GLU A 97 -0.04 14.18 12.13
N LYS A 98 1.11 14.04 11.45
CA LYS A 98 1.16 14.03 9.98
C LYS A 98 0.56 12.77 9.36
N VAL A 99 0.71 11.62 10.00
CA VAL A 99 0.02 10.39 9.59
C VAL A 99 -1.49 10.63 9.58
N VAL A 100 -2.05 11.13 10.69
CA VAL A 100 -3.48 11.42 10.79
C VAL A 100 -3.89 12.46 9.74
N GLU A 101 -3.14 13.56 9.59
CA GLU A 101 -3.43 14.61 8.61
C GLU A 101 -3.52 14.04 7.18
N TYR A 102 -2.51 13.30 6.74
CA TYR A 102 -2.40 12.85 5.36
C TYR A 102 -3.37 11.71 5.02
N PHE A 103 -3.52 10.72 5.90
CA PHE A 103 -4.49 9.64 5.66
C PHE A 103 -5.93 10.13 5.75
N SER A 104 -6.25 11.08 6.65
CA SER A 104 -7.57 11.71 6.68
C SER A 104 -7.87 12.48 5.39
N LYS A 105 -6.86 13.13 4.78
CA LYS A 105 -7.01 13.77 3.47
C LYS A 105 -7.26 12.74 2.37
N CYS A 106 -6.59 11.59 2.41
CA CYS A 106 -6.86 10.50 1.46
C CYS A 106 -8.31 10.00 1.55
N GLU A 107 -8.88 9.84 2.75
CA GLU A 107 -10.30 9.45 2.92
C GLU A 107 -11.25 10.54 2.39
N LYS A 108 -10.95 11.81 2.65
CA LYS A 108 -11.76 12.94 2.13
C LYS A 108 -11.78 13.01 0.60
N LEU A 109 -10.65 12.71 -0.03
CA LEU A 109 -10.54 12.70 -1.50
C LEU A 109 -11.20 11.47 -2.13
N SER A 110 -11.38 10.39 -1.36
CA SER A 110 -11.87 9.11 -1.84
C SER A 110 -12.66 8.41 -0.71
N PRO A 111 -13.95 8.72 -0.54
CA PRO A 111 -14.76 8.22 0.58
C PRO A 111 -14.87 6.69 0.65
N GLU A 112 -14.61 6.00 -0.46
CA GLU A 112 -14.56 4.53 -0.52
C GLU A 112 -13.29 3.93 0.09
N SER A 113 -12.28 4.76 0.37
CA SER A 113 -11.03 4.32 0.97
C SER A 113 -11.05 4.62 2.45
N SER A 114 -11.02 3.56 3.24
CA SER A 114 -10.82 3.65 4.68
C SER A 114 -9.41 3.21 5.01
N TYR A 115 -8.72 3.96 5.88
CA TYR A 115 -7.37 3.63 6.32
C TYR A 115 -7.39 3.11 7.76
N PRO A 116 -7.11 1.81 7.99
CA PRO A 116 -7.14 1.22 9.34
C PRO A 116 -6.19 1.90 10.33
N ILE A 117 -5.10 2.51 9.85
CA ILE A 117 -4.14 3.24 10.68
C ILE A 117 -4.78 4.41 11.45
N LEU A 118 -5.87 4.98 10.96
CA LEU A 118 -6.55 6.09 11.63
C LEU A 118 -7.28 5.65 12.91
N LYS A 119 -7.54 4.36 13.10
CA LYS A 119 -8.14 3.82 14.34
C LYS A 119 -7.19 3.91 15.53
N ASN A 120 -5.91 3.61 15.32
CA ASN A 120 -4.88 3.66 16.36
C ASN A 120 -3.51 4.07 15.77
N PRO A 121 -3.36 5.34 15.39
CA PRO A 121 -2.18 5.81 14.66
C PRO A 121 -0.92 5.80 15.53
N GLU A 122 -1.04 6.06 16.83
CA GLU A 122 0.09 6.04 17.77
C GLU A 122 0.74 4.66 17.85
N LYS A 123 -0.09 3.63 18.06
CA LYS A 123 0.37 2.24 18.19
C LYS A 123 0.98 1.74 16.89
N ALA A 124 0.33 2.02 15.75
CA ALA A 124 0.84 1.66 14.44
C ALA A 124 2.20 2.31 14.16
N VAL A 125 2.33 3.61 14.40
CA VAL A 125 3.60 4.32 14.21
C VAL A 125 4.68 3.79 15.14
N ALA A 126 4.37 3.56 16.42
CA ALA A 126 5.33 2.98 17.36
C ALA A 126 5.85 1.62 16.89
N LYS A 127 4.95 0.76 16.41
CA LYS A 127 5.31 -0.57 15.91
C LYS A 127 6.13 -0.50 14.63
N ALA A 128 5.78 0.40 13.70
CA ALA A 128 6.59 0.64 12.50
C ALA A 128 8.00 1.14 12.85
N GLN A 129 8.13 2.02 13.86
CA GLN A 129 9.42 2.51 14.32
C GLN A 129 10.30 1.39 14.89
N GLU A 130 9.73 0.45 15.63
CA GLU A 130 10.48 -0.73 16.09
C GLU A 130 10.98 -1.57 14.91
N TYR A 131 10.13 -1.80 13.90
CA TYR A 131 10.54 -2.49 12.68
C TYR A 131 11.70 -1.76 11.98
N TYR A 132 11.59 -0.45 11.78
CA TYR A 132 12.66 0.31 11.13
C TYR A 132 13.98 0.28 11.91
N LYS A 133 13.93 0.29 13.25
CA LYS A 133 15.12 0.12 14.07
C LYS A 133 15.77 -1.25 13.86
N GLN A 134 14.97 -2.31 13.80
CA GLN A 134 15.48 -3.67 13.64
C GLN A 134 16.03 -3.96 12.23
N PHE A 135 15.42 -3.39 11.18
CA PHE A 135 15.72 -3.76 9.80
C PHE A 135 16.45 -2.68 8.98
N LEU A 136 16.44 -1.41 9.39
CA LEU A 136 17.08 -0.31 8.65
C LEU A 136 18.29 0.33 9.39
N GLN A 137 18.64 -0.15 10.59
CA GLN A 137 19.89 0.25 11.29
C GLN A 137 21.13 -0.56 10.87
N SER A 138 21.08 -1.30 9.76
CA SER A 138 22.28 -1.90 9.15
C SER A 138 23.14 -0.86 8.43
#